data_AF-A0A6H1W9D6-F1
#
_entry.id   AF-A0A6H1W9D6-F1
#
_cell.length_a   1.000
_cell.length_b   1.000
_cell.length_c   1.000
_cell.angle_alpha   90.00
_cell.angle_beta   90.00
_cell.angle_gamma   90.00
#
_symmetry.space_group_name_H-M   'P 1'
#
loop_
_entity.id
_entity.type
_entity.pdbx_description
1 polymer ?
#
loop_
_entity_poly.entity_id
_entity_poly.type
_entity_poly.pdbx_seq_one_letter_code
_entity_poly.pdbx_strand_id
1 'polypeptide(L)'
;MTDATEATRGPDHHVRNRITLIVVGSVAVAAVAAGLIVAGIHGAQPGGPVPNALQPVATQQAAPSDTPATGGSSGTATPAPGGTKSEAPAARSDEVKYGQKVAETVSTKQQAKTPAGLTAAVTKLEAYTATASRAGEVSGPSVKATITLTNNTGAAVPLTAVTVNGYYGDDATPAARVDSDKATKPFGSELAPGATATATYVFTVPDDAKTVTVTLADAAGAKLVVFTGAR
;
A
#
# COMPACT_ATOMS: atom_id res chain seq x y z
N MET A 1 26.60 3.27 71.95
CA MET A 1 25.82 4.32 71.26
C MET A 1 26.79 5.43 70.94
N THR A 2 26.76 5.93 69.69
CA THR A 2 27.51 7.11 69.14
C THR A 2 29.03 6.98 69.08
N ASP A 3 29.77 7.44 68.07
CA ASP A 3 29.51 8.15 66.81
C ASP A 3 30.82 8.11 65.97
N ALA A 4 30.72 8.56 64.73
CA ALA A 4 31.69 8.57 63.64
C ALA A 4 32.92 9.49 63.84
N THR A 5 33.88 9.37 62.89
CA THR A 5 34.43 10.47 62.04
C THR A 5 35.96 10.55 61.96
N GLU A 6 36.46 10.27 60.74
CA GLU A 6 37.54 10.91 59.93
C GLU A 6 38.89 11.34 60.56
N ALA A 7 40.03 11.43 59.84
CA ALA A 7 40.41 11.24 58.44
C ALA A 7 41.95 11.23 58.36
N THR A 8 42.52 10.56 57.35
CA THR A 8 43.92 10.75 56.92
C THR A 8 43.98 10.88 55.39
N ARG A 9 44.67 11.91 54.90
CA ARG A 9 44.93 12.29 53.50
C ARG A 9 45.95 11.37 52.77
N GLY A 10 45.83 11.25 51.44
CA GLY A 10 46.92 10.89 50.50
C GLY A 10 46.44 10.71 49.03
N PRO A 11 47.27 10.98 47.99
CA PRO A 11 46.90 11.85 46.85
C PRO A 11 46.58 11.18 45.50
N ASP A 12 45.84 11.91 44.64
CA ASP A 12 45.44 11.58 43.27
C ASP A 12 46.60 11.59 42.25
N HIS A 13 46.83 10.46 41.58
CA HIS A 13 47.85 10.32 40.52
C HIS A 13 47.42 9.45 39.31
N HIS A 14 46.14 9.50 38.90
CA HIS A 14 45.62 8.58 37.86
C HIS A 14 45.06 9.22 36.56
N VAL A 15 45.17 10.54 36.37
CA VAL A 15 44.48 11.20 35.25
C VAL A 15 45.36 11.41 34.00
N ARG A 16 46.69 11.36 34.12
CA ARG A 16 47.59 11.76 33.02
C ARG A 16 47.85 10.70 31.95
N ASN A 17 47.68 9.40 32.24
CA ASN A 17 47.97 8.32 31.28
C ASN A 17 46.81 7.93 30.36
N ARG A 18 45.60 8.48 30.57
CA ARG A 18 44.43 8.13 29.73
C ARG A 18 44.28 9.00 28.48
N ILE A 19 44.96 10.14 28.43
CA ILE A 19 44.83 11.11 27.34
C ILE A 19 45.75 10.74 26.16
N THR A 20 46.89 10.08 26.40
CA THR A 20 47.86 9.74 25.34
C THR A 20 47.39 8.58 24.43
N LEU A 21 46.43 7.76 24.86
CA LEU A 21 45.91 6.62 24.08
C LEU A 21 44.83 7.01 23.06
N ILE A 22 44.26 8.21 23.14
CA ILE A 22 43.17 8.64 22.24
C ILE A 22 43.71 9.32 20.96
N VAL A 23 44.93 9.84 20.98
CA VAL A 23 45.51 10.59 19.84
C VAL A 23 46.14 9.67 18.78
N VAL A 24 46.54 8.43 19.14
CA VAL A 24 47.14 7.49 18.18
C VAL A 24 46.09 6.74 17.35
N GLY A 25 44.89 6.52 17.89
CA GLY A 25 43.80 5.82 17.18
C GLY A 25 43.18 6.64 16.03
N SER A 26 43.22 7.97 16.10
CA SER A 26 42.60 8.86 15.11
C SER A 26 43.45 9.09 13.86
N VAL A 27 44.78 8.86 13.91
CA VAL A 27 45.66 8.99 12.73
C VAL A 27 45.62 7.73 11.86
N ALA A 28 45.42 6.54 12.45
CA ALA A 28 45.35 5.29 11.70
C ALA A 28 44.06 5.14 10.86
N VAL A 29 42.93 5.64 11.34
CA VAL A 29 41.64 5.54 10.62
C VAL A 29 41.58 6.51 9.44
N ALA A 30 42.21 7.69 9.53
CA ALA A 30 42.25 8.64 8.43
C ALA A 30 43.09 8.15 7.23
N ALA A 31 44.17 7.38 7.49
CA ALA A 31 45.01 6.82 6.43
C ALA A 31 44.32 5.71 5.62
N VAL A 32 43.46 4.90 6.25
CA VAL A 32 42.70 3.84 5.57
C VAL A 32 41.58 4.42 4.68
N ALA A 33 40.95 5.52 5.11
CA ALA A 33 39.93 6.20 4.30
C ALA A 33 40.51 6.88 3.04
N ALA A 34 41.71 7.44 3.11
CA ALA A 34 42.37 8.06 1.94
C ALA A 34 42.82 7.02 0.91
N GLY A 35 43.26 5.82 1.35
CA GLY A 35 43.68 4.74 0.44
C GLY A 35 42.54 4.16 -0.40
N LEU A 36 41.32 4.06 0.15
CA LEU A 36 40.16 3.52 -0.57
C LEU A 36 39.62 4.48 -1.64
N ILE A 37 39.82 5.80 -1.50
CA ILE A 37 39.37 6.79 -2.48
C ILE A 37 40.29 6.84 -3.71
N VAL A 38 41.60 6.59 -3.55
CA VAL A 38 42.57 6.59 -4.67
C VAL A 38 42.57 5.27 -5.45
N ALA A 39 42.24 4.14 -4.81
CA ALA A 39 42.09 2.84 -5.48
C ALA A 39 40.76 2.71 -6.27
N GLY A 40 39.74 3.51 -5.97
CA GLY A 40 38.44 3.49 -6.66
C GLY A 40 38.39 4.25 -8.00
N ILE A 41 39.37 5.13 -8.27
CA ILE A 41 39.39 6.00 -9.46
C ILE A 41 40.29 5.51 -10.61
N HIS A 42 40.99 4.39 -10.44
CA HIS A 42 41.87 3.80 -11.47
C HIS A 42 41.36 2.47 -12.07
N GLY A 43 40.13 2.06 -11.74
CA GLY A 43 39.54 0.77 -12.15
C GLY A 43 38.56 0.84 -13.33
N ALA A 44 38.55 1.91 -14.13
CA ALA A 44 37.69 2.01 -15.32
C ALA A 44 38.28 1.20 -16.48
N GLN A 45 37.98 -0.10 -16.52
CA GLN A 45 38.10 -0.90 -17.73
C GLN A 45 36.89 -0.58 -18.64
N PRO A 46 37.09 -0.15 -19.91
CA PRO A 46 36.01 -0.04 -20.86
C PRO A 46 35.44 -1.45 -21.12
N GLY A 47 34.18 -1.67 -20.71
CA GLY A 47 33.44 -2.88 -21.06
C GLY A 47 33.37 -3.02 -22.58
N GLY A 48 33.89 -4.14 -23.08
CA GLY A 48 33.77 -4.49 -24.50
C GLY A 48 32.31 -4.60 -24.94
N PRO A 49 32.04 -4.52 -26.25
CA PRO A 49 30.68 -4.51 -26.79
C PRO A 49 29.94 -5.79 -26.41
N VAL A 50 28.86 -5.64 -25.64
CA VAL A 50 27.87 -6.70 -25.42
C VAL A 50 27.14 -6.94 -26.74
N PRO A 51 27.10 -8.17 -27.27
CA PRO A 51 26.32 -8.46 -28.46
C PRO A 51 24.82 -8.25 -28.16
N ASN A 52 24.23 -7.37 -28.95
CA ASN A 52 22.84 -6.96 -28.89
C ASN A 52 21.94 -8.11 -29.37
N ALA A 53 21.64 -9.07 -28.50
CA ALA A 53 20.71 -10.18 -28.78
C ALA A 53 19.25 -9.72 -28.55
N LEU A 54 18.79 -8.75 -29.34
CA LEU A 54 17.37 -8.47 -29.55
C LEU A 54 17.08 -8.65 -31.04
N GLN A 55 17.14 -9.89 -31.50
CA GLN A 55 16.44 -10.29 -32.72
C GLN A 55 14.98 -10.53 -32.35
N PRO A 56 14.01 -9.80 -32.90
CA PRO A 56 12.61 -10.17 -32.75
C PRO A 56 12.37 -11.48 -33.50
N VAL A 57 12.13 -12.56 -32.78
CA VAL A 57 11.53 -13.77 -33.36
C VAL A 57 10.06 -13.44 -33.63
N ALA A 58 9.72 -13.23 -34.89
CA ALA A 58 8.34 -13.17 -35.33
C ALA A 58 7.77 -14.59 -35.31
N THR A 59 7.10 -14.98 -34.22
CA THR A 59 6.23 -16.16 -34.24
C THR A 59 5.02 -15.83 -35.11
N GLN A 60 5.08 -16.19 -36.39
CA GLN A 60 3.92 -16.16 -37.29
C GLN A 60 2.85 -17.12 -36.75
N GLN A 61 1.74 -16.53 -36.30
CA GLN A 61 0.53 -17.26 -35.98
C GLN A 61 -0.12 -17.70 -37.30
N ALA A 62 -0.31 -19.01 -37.49
CA ALA A 62 -0.97 -19.55 -38.67
C ALA A 62 -2.42 -19.03 -38.77
N ALA A 63 -2.76 -18.43 -39.89
CA ALA A 63 -4.12 -18.07 -40.23
C ALA A 63 -4.95 -19.35 -40.52
N PRO A 64 -6.20 -19.45 -40.04
CA PRO A 64 -7.08 -20.54 -40.46
C PRO A 64 -7.38 -20.42 -41.96
N SER A 65 -7.28 -21.54 -42.68
CA SER A 65 -7.63 -21.64 -44.09
C SER A 65 -9.14 -21.79 -44.26
N ASP A 66 -9.80 -20.81 -44.85
CA ASP A 66 -11.19 -20.94 -45.30
C ASP A 66 -11.23 -21.80 -46.57
N THR A 67 -11.74 -23.03 -46.46
CA THR A 67 -12.15 -23.84 -47.60
C THR A 67 -13.69 -23.83 -47.67
N PRO A 68 -14.31 -23.36 -48.77
CA PRO A 68 -15.76 -23.43 -48.91
C PRO A 68 -16.16 -24.83 -49.35
N ALA A 69 -16.78 -25.60 -48.45
CA ALA A 69 -17.47 -26.83 -48.81
C ALA A 69 -18.89 -26.50 -49.30
N THR A 70 -19.11 -26.58 -50.61
CA THR A 70 -20.43 -26.57 -51.23
C THR A 70 -21.06 -27.94 -51.07
N GLY A 71 -22.15 -28.04 -50.29
CA GLY A 71 -22.90 -29.28 -50.11
C GLY A 71 -24.33 -28.96 -49.68
N GLY A 72 -25.24 -28.93 -50.65
CA GLY A 72 -26.67 -28.82 -50.38
C GLY A 72 -27.21 -30.09 -49.73
N SER A 73 -28.00 -29.92 -48.68
CA SER A 73 -28.95 -30.94 -48.23
C SER A 73 -30.14 -30.24 -47.59
N SER A 74 -31.26 -30.26 -48.29
CA SER A 74 -32.58 -29.89 -47.82
C SER A 74 -33.03 -30.88 -46.74
N GLY A 75 -32.89 -30.49 -45.48
CA GLY A 75 -33.39 -31.20 -44.30
C GLY A 75 -34.46 -30.37 -43.60
N THR A 76 -35.59 -31.00 -43.37
CA THR A 76 -36.84 -30.55 -42.73
C THR A 76 -36.62 -29.69 -41.47
N ALA A 77 -37.30 -28.55 -41.39
CA ALA A 77 -37.26 -27.65 -40.24
C ALA A 77 -37.90 -28.29 -38.99
N THR A 78 -37.07 -28.63 -38.01
CA THR A 78 -37.48 -28.89 -36.62
C THR A 78 -37.67 -27.54 -35.90
N PRO A 79 -38.69 -27.37 -35.03
CA PRO A 79 -38.89 -26.10 -34.32
C PRO A 79 -37.69 -25.78 -33.43
N ALA A 80 -37.19 -24.55 -33.52
CA ALA A 80 -36.11 -24.06 -32.67
C ALA A 80 -36.52 -24.18 -31.18
N PRO A 81 -35.65 -24.68 -30.28
CA PRO A 81 -35.83 -24.50 -28.85
C PRO A 81 -35.93 -23.00 -28.59
N GLY A 82 -36.98 -22.58 -27.87
CA GLY A 82 -37.26 -21.19 -27.56
C GLY A 82 -36.00 -20.48 -27.05
N GLY A 83 -35.75 -19.29 -27.58
CA GLY A 83 -34.61 -18.46 -27.19
C GLY A 83 -34.57 -18.33 -25.68
N THR A 84 -33.52 -18.88 -25.08
CA THR A 84 -33.13 -18.50 -23.73
C THR A 84 -32.92 -16.99 -23.77
N LYS A 85 -33.77 -16.25 -23.05
CA LYS A 85 -33.50 -14.86 -22.70
C LYS A 85 -32.05 -14.82 -22.22
N SER A 86 -31.24 -13.98 -22.87
CA SER A 86 -29.94 -13.60 -22.32
C SER A 86 -30.22 -13.10 -20.91
N GLU A 87 -29.84 -13.89 -19.90
CA GLU A 87 -29.93 -13.49 -18.52
C GLU A 87 -29.12 -12.21 -18.40
N ALA A 88 -29.77 -11.13 -17.97
CA ALA A 88 -29.07 -9.88 -17.68
C ALA A 88 -27.91 -10.22 -16.75
N PRO A 89 -26.69 -9.69 -16.95
CA PRO A 89 -25.55 -10.02 -16.11
C PRO A 89 -25.97 -9.86 -14.65
N ALA A 90 -25.88 -10.95 -13.89
CA ALA A 90 -26.18 -10.92 -12.47
C ALA A 90 -25.39 -9.76 -11.85
N ALA A 91 -26.06 -8.93 -11.07
CA ALA A 91 -25.39 -7.90 -10.28
C ALA A 91 -24.22 -8.58 -9.56
N ARG A 92 -22.98 -8.15 -9.85
CA ARG A 92 -21.79 -8.78 -9.27
C ARG A 92 -21.93 -8.67 -7.76
N SER A 93 -21.97 -9.81 -7.07
CA SER A 93 -21.97 -9.88 -5.61
C SER A 93 -20.82 -9.03 -5.06
N ASP A 94 -20.98 -8.44 -3.87
CA ASP A 94 -19.95 -7.56 -3.30
C ASP A 94 -18.56 -8.23 -3.16
N GLU A 95 -18.55 -9.55 -2.95
CA GLU A 95 -17.32 -10.36 -2.95
C GLU A 95 -16.60 -10.34 -4.31
N VAL A 96 -17.35 -10.36 -5.40
CA VAL A 96 -16.81 -10.23 -6.76
C VAL A 96 -16.36 -8.78 -7.02
N LYS A 97 -17.05 -7.80 -6.44
CA LYS A 97 -16.80 -6.37 -6.64
C LYS A 97 -15.53 -5.88 -5.95
N TYR A 98 -15.28 -6.31 -4.72
CA TYR A 98 -14.16 -5.86 -3.89
C TYR A 98 -13.10 -6.95 -3.62
N GLY A 99 -13.32 -8.17 -4.13
CA GLY A 99 -12.40 -9.31 -3.97
C GLY A 99 -12.42 -9.95 -2.59
N GLN A 100 -13.29 -9.49 -1.68
CA GLN A 100 -13.45 -10.02 -0.32
C GLN A 100 -14.91 -9.91 0.14
N LYS A 101 -15.32 -10.80 1.03
CA LYS A 101 -16.67 -10.77 1.62
C LYS A 101 -16.90 -9.49 2.41
N VAL A 102 -18.05 -8.88 2.21
CA VAL A 102 -18.47 -7.69 2.96
C VAL A 102 -19.20 -8.11 4.24
N ALA A 103 -18.82 -7.53 5.37
CA ALA A 103 -19.54 -7.65 6.63
C ALA A 103 -20.66 -6.62 6.73
N GLU A 104 -20.35 -5.37 6.37
CA GLU A 104 -21.25 -4.23 6.54
C GLU A 104 -20.96 -3.16 5.48
N THR A 105 -22.01 -2.53 4.94
CA THR A 105 -21.92 -1.38 4.04
C THR A 105 -22.68 -0.21 4.66
N VAL A 106 -22.01 0.93 4.82
CA VAL A 106 -22.60 2.16 5.37
C VAL A 106 -22.23 3.37 4.51
N SER A 107 -22.93 4.48 4.70
CA SER A 107 -22.53 5.74 4.06
C SER A 107 -21.30 6.34 4.75
N THR A 108 -20.60 7.24 4.08
CA THR A 108 -19.60 8.08 4.76
C THR A 108 -20.24 8.85 5.93
N LYS A 109 -19.42 9.21 6.92
CA LYS A 109 -19.81 9.81 8.21
C LYS A 109 -20.59 8.90 9.17
N GLN A 110 -21.02 7.71 8.73
CA GLN A 110 -21.56 6.69 9.62
C GLN A 110 -20.43 5.84 10.20
N GLN A 111 -20.70 5.26 11.38
CA GLN A 111 -19.82 4.31 12.02
C GLN A 111 -20.22 2.89 11.63
N ALA A 112 -19.25 1.99 11.51
CA ALA A 112 -19.47 0.57 11.28
C ALA A 112 -18.50 -0.25 12.14
N LYS A 113 -18.91 -1.46 12.52
CA LYS A 113 -18.10 -2.34 13.37
C LYS A 113 -17.30 -3.31 12.52
N THR A 114 -16.00 -3.40 12.77
CA THR A 114 -15.15 -4.41 12.14
C THR A 114 -15.32 -5.76 12.84
N PRO A 115 -15.04 -6.88 12.15
CA PRO A 115 -15.01 -8.21 12.76
C PRO A 115 -14.17 -8.34 14.04
N ALA A 116 -13.03 -7.67 14.16
CA ALA A 116 -12.22 -7.65 15.40
C ALA A 116 -12.74 -6.70 16.49
N GLY A 117 -13.89 -6.05 16.29
CA GLY A 117 -14.51 -5.19 17.32
C GLY A 117 -13.99 -3.75 17.34
N LEU A 118 -13.30 -3.30 16.30
CA LEU A 118 -13.01 -1.87 16.12
C LEU A 118 -14.26 -1.16 15.59
N THR A 119 -14.35 0.14 15.84
CA THR A 119 -15.34 0.99 15.18
C THR A 119 -14.66 1.89 14.18
N ALA A 120 -15.03 1.74 12.92
CA ALA A 120 -14.48 2.47 11.79
C ALA A 120 -15.46 3.53 11.30
N ALA A 121 -14.94 4.68 10.87
CA ALA A 121 -15.73 5.69 10.17
C ALA A 121 -14.86 6.45 9.16
N VAL A 122 -15.42 6.73 7.99
CA VAL A 122 -14.87 7.71 7.05
C VAL A 122 -15.47 9.07 7.41
N THR A 123 -14.74 9.86 8.18
CA THR A 123 -15.23 11.14 8.73
C THR A 123 -15.19 12.27 7.72
N LYS A 124 -14.29 12.18 6.74
CA LYS A 124 -14.16 13.18 5.68
C LYS A 124 -13.80 12.55 4.36
N LEU A 125 -14.42 13.04 3.30
CA LEU A 125 -14.12 12.73 1.92
C LEU A 125 -14.08 14.06 1.18
N GLU A 126 -12.96 14.40 0.54
CA GLU A 126 -12.76 15.69 -0.11
C GLU A 126 -12.06 15.53 -1.45
N ALA A 127 -12.48 16.30 -2.45
CA ALA A 127 -11.70 16.49 -3.66
C ALA A 127 -10.30 17.06 -3.33
N TYR A 128 -9.29 16.56 -4.03
CA TYR A 128 -7.89 16.89 -3.82
C TYR A 128 -7.10 16.77 -5.13
N THR A 129 -5.90 17.34 -5.17
CA THR A 129 -4.93 17.10 -6.24
C THR A 129 -3.68 16.49 -5.63
N ALA A 130 -3.42 15.23 -5.93
CA ALA A 130 -2.27 14.52 -5.38
C ALA A 130 -0.99 14.83 -6.15
N THR A 131 0.12 14.85 -5.43
CA THR A 131 1.48 14.91 -5.98
C THR A 131 2.20 13.59 -5.67
N ALA A 132 2.42 12.79 -6.70
CA ALA A 132 3.21 11.57 -6.64
C ALA A 132 4.71 11.87 -6.76
N SER A 133 5.52 11.14 -6.01
CA SER A 133 6.99 11.19 -6.05
C SER A 133 7.66 9.81 -6.06
N ARG A 134 6.89 8.73 -5.93
CA ARG A 134 7.36 7.34 -6.03
C ARG A 134 7.03 6.74 -7.39
N ALA A 135 7.86 5.79 -7.82
CA ALA A 135 7.61 5.03 -9.04
C ALA A 135 6.27 4.28 -8.95
N GLY A 136 5.48 4.34 -10.03
CA GLY A 136 4.16 3.71 -10.11
C GLY A 136 3.00 4.54 -9.54
N GLU A 137 3.28 5.63 -8.81
CA GLU A 137 2.25 6.58 -8.40
C GLU A 137 2.04 7.66 -9.48
N VAL A 138 0.82 8.20 -9.57
CA VAL A 138 0.44 9.19 -10.58
C VAL A 138 -0.16 10.41 -9.91
N SER A 139 0.37 11.59 -10.23
CA SER A 139 -0.17 12.89 -9.79
C SER A 139 -1.45 13.23 -10.55
N GLY A 140 -2.37 13.94 -9.92
CA GLY A 140 -3.58 14.43 -10.59
C GLY A 140 -4.81 14.50 -9.69
N PRO A 141 -6.02 14.61 -10.30
CA PRO A 141 -7.28 14.58 -9.57
C PRO A 141 -7.38 13.39 -8.64
N SER A 142 -7.78 13.66 -7.41
CA SER A 142 -7.75 12.70 -6.31
C SER A 142 -8.82 13.01 -5.28
N VAL A 143 -9.00 12.08 -4.36
CA VAL A 143 -9.84 12.25 -3.18
C VAL A 143 -9.00 11.94 -1.94
N LYS A 144 -9.11 12.84 -0.96
CA LYS A 144 -8.51 12.69 0.35
C LYS A 144 -9.57 12.18 1.33
N ALA A 145 -9.35 10.97 1.83
CA ALA A 145 -10.23 10.30 2.78
C ALA A 145 -9.62 10.32 4.18
N THR A 146 -10.35 10.87 5.16
CA THR A 146 -9.99 10.81 6.58
C THR A 146 -10.79 9.70 7.24
N ILE A 147 -10.09 8.78 7.89
CA ILE A 147 -10.64 7.56 8.47
C ILE A 147 -10.27 7.54 9.96
N THR A 148 -11.24 7.23 10.80
CA THR A 148 -11.04 7.03 12.24
C THR A 148 -11.30 5.58 12.61
N LEU A 149 -10.43 5.03 13.46
CA LEU A 149 -10.62 3.74 14.11
C LEU A 149 -10.61 3.94 15.62
N THR A 150 -11.66 3.46 16.29
CA THR A 150 -11.73 3.42 17.75
C THR A 150 -11.64 1.97 18.22
N ASN A 151 -10.72 1.71 19.15
CA ASN A 151 -10.57 0.40 19.75
C ASN A 151 -11.53 0.25 20.93
N ASN A 152 -12.67 -0.39 20.69
CA ASN A 152 -13.66 -0.69 21.72
C ASN A 152 -13.42 -2.03 22.41
N THR A 153 -12.27 -2.66 22.17
CA THR A 153 -11.87 -3.90 22.83
C THR A 153 -11.11 -3.61 24.13
N GLY A 154 -10.93 -4.65 24.96
CA GLY A 154 -10.15 -4.57 26.20
C GLY A 154 -8.63 -4.74 26.01
N ALA A 155 -8.14 -4.92 24.78
CA ALA A 155 -6.74 -5.22 24.49
C ALA A 155 -6.19 -4.27 23.42
N ALA A 156 -4.87 -4.10 23.37
CA ALA A 156 -4.26 -3.33 22.31
C ALA A 156 -4.39 -4.08 20.97
N VAL A 157 -4.67 -3.35 19.89
CA VAL A 157 -4.91 -3.92 18.56
C VAL A 157 -3.80 -3.49 17.61
N PRO A 158 -3.07 -4.42 16.97
CA PRO A 158 -2.10 -4.09 15.95
C PRO A 158 -2.81 -3.55 14.70
N LEU A 159 -2.40 -2.38 14.23
CA LEU A 159 -2.96 -1.75 13.03
C LEU A 159 -2.15 -2.06 11.76
N THR A 160 -1.04 -2.77 11.88
CA THR A 160 -0.17 -3.13 10.74
C THR A 160 -0.83 -4.06 9.73
N ALA A 161 -1.86 -4.81 10.14
CA ALA A 161 -2.66 -5.66 9.27
C ALA A 161 -3.89 -4.97 8.66
N VAL A 162 -4.17 -3.72 9.08
CA VAL A 162 -5.32 -2.97 8.57
C VAL A 162 -5.06 -2.56 7.13
N THR A 163 -5.96 -2.95 6.24
CA THR A 163 -5.91 -2.62 4.82
C THR A 163 -7.02 -1.64 4.48
N VAL A 164 -6.67 -0.58 3.78
CA VAL A 164 -7.61 0.42 3.28
C VAL A 164 -7.44 0.55 1.77
N ASN A 165 -8.53 0.33 1.03
CA ASN A 165 -8.58 0.49 -0.42
C ASN A 165 -9.65 1.50 -0.81
N GLY A 166 -9.45 2.15 -1.95
CA GLY A 166 -10.39 3.08 -2.54
C GLY A 166 -10.91 2.55 -3.87
N TYR A 167 -12.14 2.90 -4.19
CA TYR A 167 -12.80 2.59 -5.45
C TYR A 167 -13.66 3.79 -5.87
N TYR A 168 -13.96 3.93 -7.15
CA TYR A 168 -14.84 4.97 -7.65
C TYR A 168 -15.81 4.47 -8.71
N GLY A 169 -16.92 5.19 -8.86
CA GLY A 169 -17.98 4.86 -9.81
C GLY A 169 -18.79 3.62 -9.44
N ASP A 170 -19.86 3.39 -10.18
CA ASP A 170 -20.81 2.30 -9.93
C ASP A 170 -20.21 0.92 -10.18
N ASP A 171 -19.19 0.81 -11.04
CA ASP A 171 -18.46 -0.42 -11.28
C ASP A 171 -17.46 -0.75 -10.17
N ALA A 172 -17.22 0.16 -9.21
CA ALA A 172 -16.14 0.09 -8.23
C ALA A 172 -14.79 -0.16 -8.90
N THR A 173 -14.40 0.77 -9.78
CA THR A 173 -13.06 0.77 -10.35
C THR A 173 -12.05 1.03 -9.23
N PRO A 174 -11.00 0.20 -9.08
CA PRO A 174 -9.97 0.42 -8.07
C PRO A 174 -9.30 1.78 -8.23
N ALA A 175 -9.17 2.51 -7.11
CA ALA A 175 -8.47 3.77 -7.03
C ALA A 175 -7.04 3.54 -6.53
N ALA A 176 -6.05 3.98 -7.30
CA ALA A 176 -4.65 3.88 -6.90
C ALA A 176 -4.38 4.79 -5.69
N ARG A 177 -3.59 4.31 -4.71
CA ARG A 177 -3.13 5.12 -3.59
C ARG A 177 -1.93 5.96 -3.99
N VAL A 178 -1.87 7.20 -3.49
CA VAL A 178 -0.70 8.08 -3.63
C VAL A 178 -0.05 8.20 -2.25
N ASP A 179 0.72 7.19 -1.88
CA ASP A 179 1.30 7.07 -0.53
C ASP A 179 2.44 8.07 -0.30
N SER A 180 3.05 8.58 -1.37
CA SER A 180 4.10 9.59 -1.28
C SER A 180 3.60 11.03 -1.14
N ASP A 181 2.30 11.27 -1.28
CA ASP A 181 1.73 12.60 -1.11
C ASP A 181 1.84 13.05 0.36
N LYS A 182 2.16 14.33 0.57
CA LYS A 182 2.31 14.93 1.91
C LYS A 182 1.05 14.85 2.77
N ALA A 183 -0.14 14.78 2.18
CA ALA A 183 -1.41 14.66 2.88
C ALA A 183 -1.66 13.23 3.37
N THR A 184 -1.00 12.23 2.79
CA THR A 184 -1.12 10.84 3.25
C THR A 184 -0.46 10.68 4.62
N LYS A 185 -1.22 10.11 5.55
CA LYS A 185 -0.89 9.84 6.95
C LYS A 185 -1.55 8.51 7.33
N PRO A 186 -0.93 7.35 7.04
CA PRO A 186 -1.52 6.06 7.36
C PRO A 186 -1.62 5.87 8.87
N PHE A 187 -2.35 4.84 9.30
CA PHE A 187 -2.35 4.45 10.71
C PHE A 187 -0.93 4.14 11.22
N GLY A 188 -0.74 4.34 12.52
CA GLY A 188 0.45 3.85 13.23
C GLY A 188 0.46 2.32 13.34
N SER A 189 1.34 1.77 14.18
CA SER A 189 1.49 0.33 14.32
C SER A 189 0.45 -0.33 15.22
N GLU A 190 -0.07 0.38 16.21
CA GLU A 190 -0.90 -0.18 17.28
C GLU A 190 -1.90 0.85 17.83
N LEU A 191 -3.03 0.35 18.33
CA LEU A 191 -4.07 1.14 18.96
C LEU A 191 -4.41 0.59 20.35
N ALA A 192 -4.13 1.39 21.38
CA ALA A 192 -4.43 1.03 22.77
C ALA A 192 -5.95 0.85 23.01
N PRO A 193 -6.36 0.10 24.05
CA PRO A 193 -7.78 -0.02 24.44
C PRO A 193 -8.42 1.35 24.67
N GLY A 194 -9.63 1.55 24.15
CA GLY A 194 -10.39 2.81 24.27
C GLY A 194 -9.83 3.98 23.45
N ALA A 195 -8.66 3.84 22.82
CA ALA A 195 -8.05 4.90 22.04
C ALA A 195 -8.70 5.02 20.65
N THR A 196 -8.55 6.20 20.04
CA THR A 196 -8.93 6.46 18.65
C THR A 196 -7.72 6.90 17.85
N ALA A 197 -7.51 6.27 16.69
CA ALA A 197 -6.53 6.69 15.71
C ALA A 197 -7.22 7.30 14.49
N THR A 198 -6.54 8.27 13.87
CA THR A 198 -6.98 8.91 12.63
C THR A 198 -5.92 8.70 11.57
N ALA A 199 -6.35 8.27 10.39
CA ALA A 199 -5.51 8.18 9.20
C ALA A 199 -6.10 9.03 8.07
N THR A 200 -5.24 9.48 7.18
CA THR A 200 -5.61 10.13 5.92
C THR A 200 -4.97 9.39 4.77
N TYR A 201 -5.78 9.00 3.79
CA TYR A 201 -5.33 8.35 2.56
C TYR A 201 -5.73 9.20 1.36
N VAL A 202 -4.87 9.22 0.35
CA VAL A 202 -5.13 9.90 -0.92
C VAL A 202 -5.26 8.86 -2.02
N PHE A 203 -6.38 8.91 -2.75
CA PHE A 203 -6.69 8.00 -3.84
C PHE A 203 -6.86 8.78 -5.13
N THR A 204 -6.25 8.32 -6.23
CA THR A 204 -6.44 8.90 -7.56
C THR A 204 -7.86 8.61 -8.04
N VAL A 205 -8.63 9.66 -8.27
CA VAL A 205 -10.04 9.58 -8.67
C VAL A 205 -10.33 10.65 -9.73
N PRO A 206 -10.77 10.27 -10.94
CA PRO A 206 -11.14 11.21 -12.00
C PRO A 206 -12.24 12.20 -11.58
N ASP A 207 -12.16 13.46 -12.01
CA ASP A 207 -13.10 14.54 -11.62
C ASP A 207 -14.57 14.26 -11.96
N ASP A 208 -14.82 13.43 -12.96
CA ASP A 208 -16.16 13.01 -13.40
C ASP A 208 -16.76 11.88 -12.55
N ALA A 209 -15.98 11.24 -11.66
CA ALA A 209 -16.48 10.23 -10.76
C ALA A 209 -17.38 10.85 -9.67
N LYS A 210 -18.65 10.43 -9.65
CA LYS A 210 -19.66 10.95 -8.72
C LYS A 210 -19.65 10.29 -7.34
N THR A 211 -19.18 9.05 -7.30
CA THR A 211 -19.20 8.20 -6.10
C THR A 211 -17.82 7.67 -5.80
N VAL A 212 -17.50 7.61 -4.52
CA VAL A 212 -16.26 7.03 -3.99
C VAL A 212 -16.64 6.03 -2.92
N THR A 213 -15.96 4.89 -2.95
CA THR A 213 -16.10 3.84 -1.95
C THR A 213 -14.74 3.60 -1.30
N VAL A 214 -14.72 3.51 0.02
CA VAL A 214 -13.53 3.13 0.81
C VAL A 214 -13.85 1.82 1.50
N THR A 215 -12.99 0.83 1.34
CA THR A 215 -13.12 -0.46 2.02
C THR A 215 -12.04 -0.61 3.07
N LEU A 216 -12.39 -1.15 4.24
CA LEU A 216 -11.48 -1.40 5.33
C LEU A 216 -11.56 -2.86 5.76
N ALA A 217 -10.42 -3.54 5.80
CA ALA A 217 -10.23 -4.83 6.47
C ALA A 217 -9.32 -4.61 7.68
N ASP A 218 -9.71 -5.12 8.84
CA ASP A 218 -8.96 -5.00 10.09
C ASP A 218 -7.88 -6.09 10.25
N ALA A 219 -7.98 -7.16 9.48
CA ALA A 219 -6.94 -8.19 9.38
C ALA A 219 -6.92 -8.80 7.96
N ALA A 220 -5.83 -9.48 7.62
CA ALA A 220 -5.73 -10.21 6.35
C ALA A 220 -6.81 -11.30 6.27
N GLY A 221 -7.60 -11.31 5.19
CA GLY A 221 -8.70 -12.25 4.98
C GLY A 221 -9.94 -11.98 5.84
N ALA A 222 -9.97 -10.90 6.62
CA ALA A 222 -11.16 -10.47 7.33
C ALA A 222 -12.24 -9.97 6.35
N LYS A 223 -13.49 -9.98 6.79
CA LYS A 223 -14.57 -9.37 6.02
C LYS A 223 -14.40 -7.85 5.96
N LEU A 224 -14.74 -7.26 4.83
CA LEU A 224 -14.67 -5.82 4.60
C LEU A 224 -15.80 -5.07 5.29
N VAL A 225 -15.46 -3.90 5.81
CA VAL A 225 -16.41 -2.82 6.04
C VAL A 225 -16.32 -1.85 4.87
N VAL A 226 -17.46 -1.52 4.27
CA VAL A 226 -17.55 -0.69 3.06
C VAL A 226 -18.20 0.65 3.39
N PHE A 227 -17.56 1.74 3.00
CA PHE A 227 -18.05 3.10 3.17
C PHE A 227 -18.26 3.75 1.80
N THR A 228 -19.49 4.12 1.47
CA THR A 228 -19.80 4.77 0.19
C THR A 228 -20.25 6.20 0.40
N GLY A 229 -19.73 7.13 -0.41
CA GLY A 229 -20.07 8.54 -0.34
C GLY A 229 -20.07 9.20 -1.72
N ALA A 230 -20.78 10.32 -1.81
CA ALA A 230 -20.60 11.25 -2.91
C ALA A 230 -19.23 11.95 -2.77
N ARG A 231 -18.62 12.25 -3.92
CA ARG A 231 -17.38 13.00 -4.00
C ARG A 231 -17.57 14.48 -3.70
#